data_AF-A0A2V9Q4E1-F1
#
_entry.id   AF-A0A2V9Q4E1-F1
#
_cell.length_a   1.000
_cell.length_b   1.000
_cell.length_c   1.000
_cell.angle_alpha   90.00
_cell.angle_beta   90.00
_cell.angle_gamma   90.00
#
_symmetry.space_group_name_H-M   'P 1'
#
loop_
_entity.id
_entity.type
_entity.pdbx_description
1 polymer ?
#
loop_
_entity_poly.entity_id
_entity_poly.type
_entity_poly.pdbx_seq_one_letter_code
_entity_poly.pdbx_strand_id
1 'polypeptide(L)'
;MAESESADVALSEHRHNVTNCRNGYDSCDRSKLTESEATALAVAEHQQNASNCKNGTTPCDPSRLTKSEAREWSISEQQRNIGDCQDGFGACERSKLTPSELMGVDIALRRRNLSDCKSGWTCDRSRLTSSETIEVNAAEHQRNVQNCENSWADCDHSKLTESEAARIAVAEHQRNISACKEGQATCDYSQLTPAEAKMLTDAEHKRNYAACLRDYGYCDPSQLTAEQTRSIQKGQ
;
A
#
# COMPACT_ATOMS: atom_id res chain seq x y z
N MET A 1 -32.87 59.75 24.43
CA MET A 1 -32.57 58.34 24.76
C MET A 1 -33.07 57.40 23.69
N ALA A 2 -34.37 57.38 23.35
CA ALA A 2 -34.93 56.47 22.34
C ALA A 2 -34.31 56.57 20.92
N GLU A 3 -33.94 57.77 20.44
CA GLU A 3 -33.25 57.93 19.14
C GLU A 3 -31.83 57.35 19.12
N SER A 4 -31.13 57.37 20.26
CA SER A 4 -29.79 56.79 20.40
C SER A 4 -29.85 55.27 20.37
N GLU A 5 -30.82 54.67 21.08
CA GLU A 5 -31.00 53.22 21.11
C GLU A 5 -31.44 52.68 19.73
N SER A 6 -32.28 53.41 18.99
CA SER A 6 -32.67 53.04 17.63
C SER A 6 -31.50 53.08 16.64
N ALA A 7 -30.57 54.03 16.79
CA ALA A 7 -29.38 54.12 15.96
C ALA A 7 -28.39 52.97 16.24
N ASP A 8 -28.23 52.59 17.51
CA ASP A 8 -27.34 51.50 17.92
C ASP A 8 -27.83 50.13 17.41
N VAL A 9 -29.14 49.88 17.43
CA VAL A 9 -29.74 48.65 16.88
C VAL A 9 -29.50 48.57 15.37
N ALA A 10 -29.77 49.64 14.62
CA ALA A 10 -29.55 49.69 13.17
C ALA A 10 -28.07 49.46 12.80
N LEU A 11 -27.14 50.02 13.59
CA LEU A 11 -25.70 49.82 13.39
C LEU A 11 -25.26 48.38 13.69
N SER A 12 -25.90 47.72 14.66
CA SER A 12 -25.67 46.31 14.96
C SER A 12 -26.18 45.39 13.85
N GLU A 13 -27.39 45.64 13.35
CA GLU A 13 -27.97 44.89 12.23
C GLU A 13 -27.15 45.05 10.95
N HIS A 14 -26.69 46.28 10.66
CA HIS A 14 -25.80 46.54 9.53
C HIS A 14 -24.49 45.77 9.65
N ARG A 15 -23.85 45.78 10.83
CA ARG A 15 -22.63 44.99 11.10
C ARG A 15 -22.86 43.48 10.93
N HIS A 16 -24.03 42.99 11.33
CA HIS A 16 -24.40 41.59 11.12
C HIS A 16 -24.56 41.27 9.64
N ASN A 17 -25.23 42.14 8.87
CA ASN A 17 -25.37 41.99 7.42
C ASN A 17 -24.02 41.96 6.71
N VAL A 18 -23.10 42.89 7.04
CA VAL A 18 -21.74 42.91 6.49
C VAL A 18 -20.98 41.61 6.79
N THR A 19 -21.13 41.07 8.00
CA THR A 19 -20.53 39.79 8.39
C THR A 19 -21.09 38.63 7.56
N ASN A 20 -22.42 38.58 7.39
CA ASN A 20 -23.07 37.55 6.58
C ASN A 20 -22.58 37.57 5.13
N CYS A 21 -22.44 38.77 4.56
CA CYS A 21 -21.91 38.96 3.22
C CYS A 21 -20.46 38.49 3.08
N ARG A 22 -19.58 38.83 4.04
CA ARG A 22 -18.18 38.38 4.03
C ARG A 22 -18.03 36.86 4.12
N ASN A 23 -18.95 36.20 4.82
CA ASN A 23 -18.96 34.74 4.95
C ASN A 23 -19.72 34.04 3.82
N GLY A 24 -20.29 34.78 2.86
CA GLY A 24 -21.04 34.22 1.73
C GLY A 24 -22.35 33.55 2.14
N TYR A 25 -22.99 33.98 3.22
CA TYR A 25 -24.28 33.42 3.65
C TYR A 25 -25.44 33.96 2.81
N ASP A 26 -26.44 33.11 2.55
CA ASP A 26 -27.68 33.48 1.84
C ASP A 26 -28.47 34.60 2.53
N SER A 27 -28.24 34.83 3.83
CA SER A 27 -28.80 35.92 4.61
C SER A 27 -28.18 37.30 4.33
N CYS A 28 -27.17 37.38 3.45
CA CYS A 28 -26.57 38.64 3.02
C CYS A 28 -27.54 39.46 2.15
N ASP A 29 -27.91 40.65 2.62
CA ASP A 29 -28.64 41.64 1.84
C ASP A 29 -27.66 42.67 1.27
N ARG A 30 -27.24 42.47 0.01
CA ARG A 30 -26.28 43.35 -0.67
C ARG A 30 -26.82 44.78 -0.89
N SER A 31 -28.14 44.97 -0.87
CA SER A 31 -28.75 46.29 -1.06
C SER A 31 -28.55 47.24 0.13
N LYS A 32 -28.20 46.69 1.30
CA LYS A 32 -27.95 47.45 2.53
C LYS A 32 -26.48 47.80 2.74
N LEU A 33 -25.58 47.42 1.85
CA LEU A 33 -24.16 47.75 1.95
C LEU A 33 -23.90 49.19 1.50
N THR A 34 -22.97 49.86 2.19
CA THR A 34 -22.39 51.10 1.66
C THR A 34 -21.53 50.82 0.43
N GLU A 35 -21.23 51.84 -0.36
CA GLU A 35 -20.40 51.69 -1.56
C GLU A 35 -19.00 51.13 -1.26
N SER A 36 -18.40 51.54 -0.14
CA SER A 36 -17.09 51.04 0.29
C SER A 36 -17.15 49.58 0.74
N GLU A 37 -18.21 49.18 1.43
CA GLU A 37 -18.43 47.78 1.84
C GLU A 37 -18.74 46.88 0.66
N ALA A 38 -19.57 47.34 -0.29
CA ALA A 38 -19.85 46.62 -1.53
C ALA A 38 -18.57 46.43 -2.36
N THR A 39 -17.73 47.47 -2.47
CA THR A 39 -16.43 47.40 -3.14
C THR A 39 -15.50 46.42 -2.44
N ALA A 40 -15.38 46.50 -1.11
CA ALA A 40 -14.55 45.58 -0.34
C ALA A 40 -15.00 44.12 -0.47
N LEU A 41 -16.31 43.87 -0.48
CA LEU A 41 -16.88 42.55 -0.71
C LEU A 41 -16.55 42.04 -2.11
N ALA A 42 -16.72 42.86 -3.15
CA ALA A 42 -16.41 42.48 -4.52
C ALA A 42 -14.94 42.12 -4.71
N VAL A 43 -14.02 42.86 -4.06
CA VAL A 43 -12.59 42.55 -4.05
C VAL A 43 -12.32 41.21 -3.38
N ALA A 44 -12.93 40.94 -2.22
CA ALA A 44 -12.76 39.67 -1.51
C ALA A 44 -13.29 38.48 -2.33
N GLU A 45 -14.47 38.62 -2.96
CA GLU A 45 -15.02 37.59 -3.85
C GLU A 45 -14.13 37.33 -5.07
N HIS A 46 -13.58 38.40 -5.66
CA HIS A 46 -12.63 38.29 -6.78
C HIS A 46 -11.35 37.56 -6.37
N GLN A 47 -10.78 37.91 -5.21
CA GLN A 47 -9.60 37.24 -4.66
C GLN A 47 -9.85 35.76 -4.39
N GLN A 48 -11.02 35.43 -3.83
CA GLN A 48 -11.41 34.04 -3.60
C GLN A 48 -11.55 33.29 -4.93
N ASN A 49 -12.19 33.89 -5.94
CA ASN A 49 -12.33 33.30 -7.26
C ASN A 49 -10.96 33.04 -7.92
N ALA A 50 -10.06 34.03 -7.89
CA ALA A 50 -8.70 33.91 -8.42
C ALA A 50 -7.91 32.80 -7.71
N SER A 51 -8.01 32.71 -6.38
CA SER A 51 -7.39 31.64 -5.58
C SER A 51 -7.95 30.28 -5.94
N ASN A 52 -9.28 30.16 -6.04
CA ASN A 52 -9.95 28.92 -6.39
C ASN A 52 -9.50 28.41 -7.77
N CYS A 53 -9.50 29.29 -8.77
CA CYS A 53 -9.03 28.97 -10.11
C CYS A 53 -7.56 28.52 -10.09
N LYS A 54 -6.70 29.30 -9.45
CA LYS A 54 -5.27 28.98 -9.33
C LYS A 54 -5.03 27.61 -8.70
N ASN A 55 -5.82 27.24 -7.69
CA ASN A 55 -5.69 25.94 -7.00
C ASN A 55 -6.48 24.80 -7.66
N GLY A 56 -7.29 25.08 -8.69
CA GLY A 56 -8.14 24.08 -9.33
C GLY A 56 -9.33 23.63 -8.47
N THR A 57 -9.74 24.44 -7.48
CA THR A 57 -10.87 24.15 -6.61
C THR A 57 -12.15 24.80 -7.15
N THR A 58 -13.28 24.10 -7.08
CA THR A 58 -14.58 24.64 -7.44
C THR A 58 -15.25 25.35 -6.24
N PRO A 59 -16.04 26.43 -6.46
CA PRO A 59 -16.31 27.07 -7.73
C PRO A 59 -15.16 27.99 -8.21
N CYS A 60 -14.91 27.98 -9.52
CA CYS A 60 -14.00 28.90 -10.21
C CYS A 60 -14.71 29.40 -11.47
N ASP A 61 -14.77 30.72 -11.64
CA ASP A 61 -15.24 31.40 -12.84
C ASP A 61 -14.06 32.13 -13.53
N PRO A 62 -13.47 31.53 -14.58
CA PRO A 62 -12.34 32.12 -15.29
C PRO A 62 -12.67 33.44 -15.99
N SER A 63 -13.95 33.73 -16.27
CA SER A 63 -14.36 34.95 -16.97
C SER A 63 -14.17 36.21 -16.12
N ARG A 64 -14.09 36.04 -14.79
CA ARG A 64 -13.89 37.12 -13.83
C ARG A 64 -12.41 37.43 -13.57
N LEU A 65 -11.48 36.69 -14.14
CA LEU A 65 -10.05 36.88 -13.92
C LEU A 65 -9.50 38.09 -14.70
N THR A 66 -8.58 38.82 -14.09
CA THR A 66 -7.72 39.77 -14.82
C THR A 66 -6.78 39.02 -15.77
N LYS A 67 -6.17 39.75 -16.72
CA LYS A 67 -5.22 39.15 -17.67
C LYS A 67 -4.02 38.48 -17.00
N SER A 68 -3.53 39.02 -15.89
CA SER A 68 -2.42 38.42 -15.12
C SER A 68 -2.87 37.18 -14.39
N GLU A 69 -4.03 37.21 -13.72
CA GLU A 69 -4.58 36.07 -13.00
C GLU A 69 -4.93 34.92 -13.95
N ALA A 70 -5.49 35.22 -15.12
CA ALA A 70 -5.76 34.22 -16.14
C ALA A 70 -4.49 33.51 -16.64
N ARG A 71 -3.37 34.25 -16.78
CA ARG A 71 -2.08 33.67 -17.15
C ARG A 71 -1.55 32.74 -16.05
N GLU A 72 -1.59 33.18 -14.79
CA GLU A 72 -1.20 32.33 -13.66
C GLU A 72 -2.06 31.07 -13.56
N TRP A 73 -3.37 31.23 -13.72
CA TRP A 73 -4.31 30.12 -13.74
C TRP A 73 -3.98 29.10 -14.83
N SER A 74 -3.76 29.54 -16.08
CA SER A 74 -3.40 28.63 -17.17
C SER A 74 -2.09 27.89 -16.93
N ILE A 75 -1.09 28.54 -16.31
CA ILE A 75 0.17 27.87 -15.92
C ILE A 75 -0.11 26.79 -14.87
N SER A 76 -0.90 27.09 -13.84
CA SER A 76 -1.25 26.12 -12.80
C SER A 76 -2.13 24.98 -13.32
N GLU A 77 -3.05 25.25 -14.25
CA GLU A 77 -3.83 24.20 -14.93
C GLU A 77 -2.91 23.27 -15.72
N GLN A 78 -1.99 23.83 -16.52
CA GLN A 78 -1.04 23.03 -17.28
C GLN A 78 -0.15 22.18 -16.38
N GLN A 79 0.35 22.74 -15.27
CA GLN A 79 1.16 22.01 -14.29
C GLN A 79 0.39 20.85 -13.65
N ARG A 80 -0.88 21.06 -13.28
CA ARG A 80 -1.75 19.98 -12.78
C ARG A 80 -1.95 18.89 -13.83
N ASN A 81 -2.29 19.27 -15.06
CA ASN A 81 -2.51 18.31 -16.14
C ASN A 81 -1.26 17.45 -16.42
N ILE A 82 -0.06 18.04 -16.37
CA ILE A 82 1.20 17.30 -16.48
C ILE A 82 1.36 16.35 -15.29
N GLY A 83 1.12 16.81 -14.06
CA GLY A 83 1.19 15.99 -12.85
C GLY A 83 0.25 14.78 -12.91
N ASP A 84 -1.01 15.02 -13.25
CA ASP A 84 -2.03 13.98 -13.40
C ASP A 84 -1.64 12.94 -14.46
N CYS A 85 -1.07 13.41 -15.58
CA CYS A 85 -0.54 12.54 -16.63
C CYS A 85 0.69 11.72 -16.17
N GLN A 86 1.58 12.30 -15.37
CA GLN A 86 2.78 11.63 -14.86
C GLN A 86 2.45 10.58 -13.81
N ASP A 87 1.48 10.87 -12.94
CA ASP A 87 1.03 9.94 -11.91
C ASP A 87 0.29 8.75 -12.53
N GLY A 88 -0.39 8.95 -13.65
CA GLY A 88 -0.98 7.88 -14.47
C GLY A 88 -2.16 7.17 -13.82
N PHE A 89 -2.80 7.82 -12.84
CA PHE A 89 -4.02 7.36 -12.17
C PHE A 89 -5.18 8.37 -12.30
N GLY A 90 -4.89 9.62 -12.66
CA GLY A 90 -5.87 10.68 -12.87
C GLY A 90 -6.33 10.80 -14.33
N ALA A 91 -7.44 11.50 -14.53
CA ALA A 91 -7.81 11.97 -15.86
C ALA A 91 -6.82 13.06 -16.29
N CYS A 92 -6.25 12.93 -17.48
CA CYS A 92 -5.35 13.96 -18.01
C CYS A 92 -5.58 14.17 -19.52
N GLU A 93 -5.45 15.41 -19.96
CA GLU A 93 -5.67 15.85 -21.34
C GLU A 93 -4.35 15.92 -22.10
N ARG A 94 -3.90 14.77 -22.63
CA ARG A 94 -2.64 14.67 -23.39
C ARG A 94 -2.59 15.57 -24.63
N SER A 95 -3.75 15.89 -25.22
CA SER A 95 -3.85 16.78 -26.39
C SER A 95 -3.48 18.23 -26.09
N LYS A 96 -3.52 18.66 -24.82
CA LYS A 96 -3.12 19.99 -24.37
C LYS A 96 -1.62 20.10 -24.06
N LEU A 97 -0.88 18.99 -24.15
CA LEU A 97 0.54 18.96 -23.84
C LEU A 97 1.38 19.26 -25.08
N THR A 98 2.45 20.03 -24.88
CA THR A 98 3.52 20.21 -25.86
C THR A 98 4.31 18.90 -26.06
N PRO A 99 5.03 18.75 -27.18
CA PRO A 99 5.87 17.57 -27.40
C PRO A 99 6.91 17.32 -26.29
N SER A 100 7.46 18.38 -25.69
CA SER A 100 8.42 18.25 -24.59
C SER A 100 7.76 17.76 -23.30
N GLU A 101 6.55 18.23 -23.00
CA GLU A 101 5.79 17.78 -21.82
C GLU A 101 5.35 16.32 -21.99
N LEU A 102 4.90 15.92 -23.19
CA LEU A 102 4.58 14.52 -23.51
C LEU A 102 5.79 13.60 -23.29
N MET A 103 6.97 14.02 -23.73
CA MET A 103 8.20 13.26 -23.51
C MET A 103 8.49 13.10 -22.00
N GLY A 104 8.30 14.16 -21.21
CA GLY A 104 8.44 14.10 -19.76
C GLY A 104 7.45 13.14 -19.10
N VAL A 105 6.18 13.18 -19.53
CA VAL A 105 5.14 12.25 -19.10
C VAL A 105 5.50 10.80 -19.43
N ASP A 106 5.94 10.53 -20.66
CA ASP A 106 6.25 9.17 -21.09
C ASP A 106 7.45 8.58 -20.33
N ILE A 107 8.44 9.43 -19.98
CA ILE A 107 9.54 9.04 -19.11
C ILE A 107 9.03 8.69 -17.70
N ALA A 108 8.16 9.50 -17.12
CA ALA A 108 7.60 9.25 -15.79
C ALA A 108 6.80 7.93 -15.76
N LEU A 109 5.93 7.72 -16.75
CA LEU A 109 5.13 6.50 -16.88
C LEU A 109 6.00 5.26 -17.10
N ARG A 110 7.06 5.36 -17.90
CA ARG A 110 8.00 4.24 -18.09
C ARG A 110 8.77 3.91 -16.81
N ARG A 111 9.21 4.93 -16.06
CA ARG A 111 9.86 4.74 -14.75
C ARG A 111 8.93 4.05 -13.75
N ARG A 112 7.67 4.47 -13.69
CA ARG A 112 6.65 3.82 -12.85
C ARG A 112 6.45 2.36 -13.25
N ASN A 113 6.23 2.09 -14.54
CA ASN A 113 6.08 0.74 -15.06
C ASN A 113 7.27 -0.17 -14.73
N LEU A 114 8.49 0.34 -14.88
CA LEU A 114 9.71 -0.38 -14.47
C LEU A 114 9.71 -0.68 -12.97
N SER A 115 9.38 0.31 -12.13
CA SER A 115 9.31 0.15 -10.68
C SER A 115 8.27 -0.89 -10.27
N ASP A 116 7.10 -0.88 -10.90
CA ASP A 116 6.02 -1.83 -10.66
C ASP A 116 6.48 -3.25 -11.00
N CYS A 117 7.04 -3.46 -12.20
CA CYS A 117 7.61 -4.75 -12.61
C CYS A 117 8.70 -5.24 -11.64
N LYS A 118 9.62 -4.34 -11.25
CA LYS A 118 10.71 -4.67 -10.33
C LYS A 118 10.23 -4.94 -8.92
N SER A 119 9.01 -4.55 -8.54
CA SER A 119 8.44 -4.81 -7.22
C SER A 119 7.49 -6.00 -7.21
N GLY A 120 7.13 -6.54 -8.37
CA GLY A 120 6.14 -7.61 -8.50
C GLY A 120 4.70 -7.13 -8.57
N TRP A 121 4.47 -5.83 -8.77
CA TRP A 121 3.14 -5.30 -9.08
C TRP A 121 2.80 -5.52 -10.56
N THR A 122 1.52 -5.39 -10.89
CA THR A 122 1.05 -5.45 -12.28
C THR A 122 1.74 -4.38 -13.12
N CYS A 123 2.33 -4.79 -14.24
CA CYS A 123 3.02 -3.89 -15.15
C CYS A 123 2.93 -4.36 -16.60
N ASP A 124 3.20 -3.47 -17.55
CA ASP A 124 3.27 -3.77 -18.98
C ASP A 124 4.71 -4.07 -19.41
N ARG A 125 5.02 -5.36 -19.57
CA ARG A 125 6.35 -5.81 -19.98
C ARG A 125 6.71 -5.45 -21.42
N SER A 126 5.71 -5.19 -22.29
CA SER A 126 5.96 -4.84 -23.69
C SER A 126 6.58 -3.45 -23.85
N ARG A 127 6.50 -2.60 -22.81
CA ARG A 127 7.02 -1.24 -22.80
C ARG A 127 8.42 -1.12 -22.19
N LEU A 128 9.01 -2.23 -21.77
CA LEU A 128 10.36 -2.25 -21.23
C LEU A 128 11.39 -2.27 -22.36
N THR A 129 12.52 -1.59 -22.17
CA THR A 129 13.68 -1.84 -23.01
C THR A 129 14.34 -3.16 -22.66
N SER A 130 15.27 -3.62 -23.51
CA SER A 130 16.06 -4.82 -23.24
C SER A 130 16.83 -4.72 -21.92
N SER A 131 17.42 -3.57 -21.61
CA SER A 131 18.11 -3.34 -20.34
C SER A 131 17.17 -3.43 -19.13
N GLU A 132 16.00 -2.81 -19.22
CA GLU A 132 14.98 -2.84 -18.18
C GLU A 132 14.42 -4.26 -17.96
N THR A 133 14.26 -5.02 -19.04
CA THR A 133 13.83 -6.43 -18.96
C THR A 133 14.83 -7.27 -18.17
N ILE A 134 16.13 -7.03 -18.35
CA ILE A 134 17.19 -7.71 -17.58
C ILE A 134 17.07 -7.35 -16.09
N GLU A 135 16.87 -6.07 -15.77
CA GLU A 135 16.69 -5.63 -14.39
C GLU A 135 15.44 -6.24 -13.73
N VAL A 136 14.33 -6.29 -14.46
CA VAL A 136 13.08 -6.88 -13.97
C VAL A 136 13.26 -8.37 -13.74
N ASN A 137 13.86 -9.10 -14.69
CA ASN A 137 14.11 -10.54 -14.54
C ASN A 137 15.01 -10.84 -13.34
N ALA A 138 16.04 -10.02 -13.11
CA ALA A 138 16.91 -10.17 -11.95
C ALA A 138 16.15 -9.94 -10.63
N ALA A 139 15.28 -8.91 -10.57
CA ALA A 139 14.47 -8.64 -9.40
C ALA A 139 13.42 -9.74 -9.14
N GLU A 140 12.79 -10.27 -10.19
CA GLU A 140 11.85 -11.40 -10.13
C GLU A 140 12.54 -12.68 -9.63
N HIS A 141 13.73 -12.99 -10.18
CA HIS A 141 14.54 -14.11 -9.74
C HIS A 141 14.90 -13.98 -8.25
N GLN A 142 15.36 -12.80 -7.84
CA GLN A 142 15.71 -12.54 -6.44
C GLN A 142 14.51 -12.71 -5.49
N ARG A 143 13.31 -12.28 -5.89
CA ARG A 143 12.08 -12.53 -5.12
C ARG A 143 11.75 -14.02 -5.05
N ASN A 144 11.88 -14.75 -6.16
CA ASN A 144 11.64 -16.18 -6.17
C ASN A 144 12.56 -16.93 -5.19
N VAL A 145 13.86 -16.61 -5.21
CA VAL A 145 14.83 -17.17 -4.26
C VAL A 145 14.42 -16.88 -2.81
N GLN A 146 14.00 -15.65 -2.50
CA GLN A 146 13.51 -15.28 -1.16
C GLN A 146 12.24 -16.05 -0.77
N ASN A 147 11.28 -16.22 -1.69
CA ASN A 147 10.07 -17.01 -1.43
C ASN A 147 10.45 -18.44 -1.06
N CYS A 148 11.38 -19.05 -1.79
CA CYS A 148 11.85 -20.41 -1.52
C CYS A 148 12.62 -20.52 -0.19
N GLU A 149 13.49 -19.57 0.11
CA GLU A 149 14.21 -19.54 1.40
C GLU A 149 13.26 -19.47 2.60
N ASN A 150 12.14 -18.75 2.45
CA ASN A 150 11.08 -18.63 3.46
C ASN A 150 9.97 -19.70 3.37
N SER A 151 10.09 -20.67 2.46
CA SER A 151 9.07 -21.71 2.22
C SER A 151 7.67 -21.15 1.96
N TRP A 152 7.58 -20.07 1.19
CA TRP A 152 6.32 -19.51 0.72
C TRP A 152 5.79 -20.27 -0.49
N ALA A 153 4.46 -20.33 -0.62
CA ALA A 153 3.77 -21.06 -1.68
C ALA A 153 4.13 -20.56 -3.10
N ASP A 154 4.51 -19.29 -3.22
CA ASP A 154 4.92 -18.65 -4.48
C ASP A 154 6.37 -18.97 -4.88
N CYS A 155 7.03 -19.92 -4.21
CA CYS A 155 8.33 -20.44 -4.64
C CYS A 155 8.18 -21.30 -5.90
N ASP A 156 8.89 -20.92 -6.96
CA ASP A 156 9.01 -21.68 -8.20
C ASP A 156 10.44 -22.25 -8.32
N HIS A 157 10.61 -23.51 -7.91
CA HIS A 157 11.90 -24.18 -7.95
C HIS A 157 12.49 -24.29 -9.37
N SER A 158 11.64 -24.24 -10.43
CA SER A 158 12.11 -24.35 -11.82
C SER A 158 12.91 -23.13 -12.27
N LYS A 159 12.81 -22.02 -11.55
CA LYS A 159 13.52 -20.77 -11.84
C LYS A 159 14.81 -20.62 -11.04
N LEU A 160 15.14 -21.56 -10.16
CA LEU A 160 16.38 -21.51 -9.40
C LEU A 160 17.57 -21.96 -10.24
N THR A 161 18.72 -21.35 -10.00
CA THR A 161 20.00 -21.94 -10.44
C THR A 161 20.29 -23.20 -9.64
N GLU A 162 21.17 -24.07 -10.15
CA GLU A 162 21.54 -25.32 -9.48
C GLU A 162 22.07 -25.10 -8.05
N SER A 163 22.90 -24.06 -7.85
CA SER A 163 23.45 -23.73 -6.53
C SER A 163 22.40 -23.21 -5.56
N GLU A 164 21.45 -22.38 -6.04
CA GLU A 164 20.32 -21.91 -5.25
C GLU A 164 19.40 -23.07 -4.86
N ALA A 165 19.06 -23.94 -5.82
CA ALA A 165 18.24 -25.12 -5.59
C ALA A 165 18.87 -26.06 -4.55
N ALA A 166 20.18 -26.32 -4.64
CA ALA A 166 20.88 -27.13 -3.66
C ALA A 166 20.84 -26.50 -2.24
N ARG A 167 21.05 -25.19 -2.14
CA ARG A 167 20.99 -24.46 -0.85
C ARG A 167 19.57 -24.49 -0.26
N ILE A 168 18.55 -24.27 -1.08
CA ILE A 168 17.15 -24.27 -0.66
C ILE A 168 16.73 -25.68 -0.22
N ALA A 169 17.10 -26.73 -0.97
CA ALA A 169 16.80 -28.11 -0.61
C ALA A 169 17.40 -28.50 0.75
N VAL A 170 18.62 -28.05 1.06
CA VAL A 170 19.23 -28.27 2.39
C VAL A 170 18.42 -27.57 3.49
N ALA A 171 17.99 -26.32 3.27
CA ALA A 171 17.19 -25.58 4.25
C ALA A 171 15.80 -26.21 4.46
N GLU A 172 15.15 -26.66 3.40
CA GLU A 172 13.87 -27.36 3.44
C GLU A 172 13.98 -28.70 4.16
N HIS A 173 14.99 -29.50 3.86
CA HIS A 173 15.26 -30.76 4.55
C HIS A 173 15.48 -30.54 6.06
N GLN A 174 16.26 -29.52 6.41
CA GLN A 174 16.49 -29.17 7.82
C GLN A 174 15.20 -28.76 8.55
N ARG A 175 14.32 -27.99 7.88
CA ARG A 175 12.99 -27.65 8.43
C ARG A 175 12.11 -28.89 8.59
N ASN A 176 12.10 -29.79 7.60
CA ASN A 176 11.34 -31.03 7.66
C ASN A 176 11.77 -31.92 8.83
N ILE A 177 13.08 -32.15 9.01
CA ILE A 177 13.58 -32.91 10.16
C ILE A 177 13.16 -32.26 11.48
N SER A 178 13.19 -30.93 11.56
CA SER A 178 12.81 -30.19 12.77
C SER A 178 11.33 -30.39 13.07
N ALA A 179 10.46 -30.25 12.06
CA ALA A 179 9.04 -30.53 12.15
C ALA A 179 8.77 -31.97 12.62
N CYS A 180 9.48 -32.96 12.08
CA CYS A 180 9.34 -34.36 12.48
C CYS A 180 9.79 -34.61 13.92
N LYS A 181 10.89 -33.99 14.37
CA LYS A 181 11.36 -34.12 15.76
C LYS A 181 10.34 -33.58 16.76
N GLU A 182 9.68 -32.49 16.39
CA GLU A 182 8.65 -31.82 17.17
C GLU A 182 7.25 -32.46 17.02
N GLY A 183 7.08 -33.42 16.11
CA GLY A 183 5.79 -34.06 15.84
C GLY A 183 4.77 -33.14 15.17
N GLN A 184 5.23 -32.15 14.41
CA GLN A 184 4.36 -31.24 13.68
C GLN A 184 3.70 -31.94 12.48
N ALA A 185 2.47 -31.54 12.14
CA ALA A 185 1.74 -32.09 10.99
C ALA A 185 2.40 -31.79 9.63
N THR A 186 3.32 -30.82 9.59
CA THR A 186 4.12 -30.46 8.42
C THR A 186 5.30 -31.41 8.16
N CYS A 187 5.54 -32.38 9.04
CA CYS A 187 6.54 -33.41 8.83
C CYS A 187 6.18 -34.31 7.65
N ASP A 188 7.08 -34.40 6.67
CA ASP A 188 7.04 -35.34 5.57
C ASP A 188 8.11 -36.42 5.77
N TYR A 189 7.69 -37.59 6.25
CA TYR A 189 8.59 -38.72 6.47
C TYR A 189 9.23 -39.25 5.19
N SER A 190 8.64 -38.99 4.00
CA SER A 190 9.18 -39.46 2.72
C SER A 190 10.47 -38.75 2.30
N GLN A 191 10.72 -37.56 2.87
CA GLN A 191 11.92 -36.77 2.60
C GLN A 191 13.08 -37.09 3.55
N LEU A 192 12.86 -37.98 4.53
CA LEU A 192 13.90 -38.37 5.48
C LEU A 192 14.85 -39.40 4.88
N THR A 193 16.13 -39.27 5.18
CA THR A 193 17.09 -40.37 4.96
C THR A 193 16.75 -41.55 5.88
N PRO A 194 17.15 -42.79 5.51
CA PRO A 194 16.92 -43.96 6.38
C PRO A 194 17.51 -43.79 7.79
N ALA A 195 18.62 -43.06 7.92
CA ALA A 195 19.24 -42.78 9.21
C ALA A 195 18.38 -41.82 10.05
N GLU A 196 17.87 -40.74 9.46
CA GLU A 196 16.99 -39.77 10.13
C GLU A 196 15.66 -40.40 10.55
N ALA A 197 15.04 -41.19 9.67
CA ALA A 197 13.81 -41.90 9.97
C ALA A 197 13.99 -42.84 11.16
N LYS A 198 15.07 -43.63 11.18
CA LYS A 198 15.40 -44.50 12.32
C LYS A 198 15.59 -43.70 13.61
N MET A 199 16.33 -42.59 13.56
CA MET A 199 16.52 -41.72 14.72
C MET A 199 15.20 -41.17 15.28
N LEU A 200 14.25 -40.82 14.40
CA LEU A 200 12.93 -40.34 14.77
C LEU A 200 12.08 -41.45 15.40
N THR A 201 12.03 -42.64 14.79
CA THR A 201 11.33 -43.80 15.36
C THR A 201 11.90 -44.17 16.74
N ASP A 202 13.23 -44.15 16.90
CA ASP A 202 13.87 -44.40 18.19
C ASP A 202 13.48 -43.35 19.24
N ALA A 203 13.36 -42.07 18.84
CA ALA A 203 12.94 -40.98 19.71
C ALA A 203 11.44 -41.07 20.07
N GLU A 204 10.58 -41.38 19.10
CA GLU A 204 9.14 -41.61 19.29
C GLU A 204 8.90 -42.79 20.23
N HIS A 205 9.58 -43.92 20.01
CA HIS A 205 9.51 -45.09 20.87
C HIS A 205 9.95 -44.77 22.31
N LYS A 206 11.01 -43.97 22.49
CA LYS A 206 11.43 -43.50 23.82
C LYS A 206 10.38 -42.63 24.49
N ARG A 207 9.74 -41.71 23.76
CA ARG A 207 8.65 -40.87 24.28
C ARG A 207 7.42 -41.71 24.66
N ASN A 208 7.04 -42.65 23.81
CA ASN A 208 5.94 -43.57 24.07
C ASN A 208 6.20 -44.41 25.33
N TYR A 209 7.39 -45.01 25.45
CA TYR A 209 7.75 -45.76 26.65
C TYR A 209 7.74 -44.88 27.92
N ALA A 210 8.25 -43.65 27.83
CA ALA A 210 8.21 -42.70 28.94
C ALA A 210 6.79 -42.25 29.31
N ALA A 211 5.87 -42.19 28.34
CA ALA A 211 4.45 -41.93 28.55
C ALA A 211 3.78 -43.10 29.26
N CYS A 212 4.05 -44.33 28.83
CA CYS A 212 3.52 -45.54 29.46
C CYS A 212 4.02 -45.74 30.90
N LEU A 213 5.27 -45.36 31.19
CA LEU A 213 5.80 -45.37 32.56
C LEU A 213 5.14 -44.34 33.49
N ARG A 214 4.62 -43.24 32.93
CA ARG A 214 4.02 -42.13 33.69
C ARG A 214 2.49 -42.09 33.61
N ASP A 215 1.89 -43.08 32.96
CA ASP A 215 0.45 -43.15 32.69
C ASP A 215 -0.11 -41.91 31.95
N TYR A 216 0.65 -41.39 30.99
CA TYR A 216 0.16 -40.33 30.11
C TYR A 216 -0.76 -40.90 29.03
N GLY A 217 -1.88 -40.22 28.77
CA GLY A 217 -2.98 -40.73 27.93
C GLY A 217 -2.69 -40.95 26.44
N TYR A 218 -1.47 -40.68 25.96
CA TYR A 218 -1.03 -41.02 24.60
C TYR A 218 -0.07 -42.23 24.55
N CYS A 219 0.08 -42.95 25.66
CA CYS A 219 0.79 -44.24 25.67
C CYS A 219 0.10 -45.24 24.72
N ASP A 220 0.89 -45.83 23.82
CA ASP A 220 0.51 -46.96 22.98
C ASP A 220 1.35 -48.20 23.39
N PRO A 221 0.78 -49.12 24.20
CA PRO A 221 1.48 -50.33 24.62
C PRO A 221 1.88 -51.27 23.48
N SER A 222 1.23 -51.18 22.32
CA SER A 222 1.52 -52.06 21.17
C SER A 222 2.89 -51.77 20.54
N GLN A 223 3.41 -50.57 20.78
CA GLN A 223 4.71 -50.12 20.28
C GLN A 223 5.86 -50.42 21.25
N LEU A 224 5.61 -51.09 22.38
CA LEU A 224 6.66 -51.41 23.36
C LEU A 224 7.35 -52.73 23.06
N THR A 225 8.63 -52.84 23.41
CA THR A 225 9.30 -54.13 23.43
C THR A 225 8.77 -55.00 24.57
N ALA A 226 8.99 -56.32 24.46
CA ALA A 226 8.62 -57.27 25.52
C ALA A 226 9.33 -56.95 26.86
N GLU A 227 10.54 -56.39 26.83
CA GLU A 227 11.27 -55.98 28.03
C GLU A 227 10.67 -54.75 28.69
N GLN A 228 10.29 -53.75 27.90
CA GLN A 228 9.64 -52.52 28.37
C GLN A 228 8.27 -52.82 28.98
N THR A 229 7.47 -53.67 28.32
CA THR A 229 6.15 -54.10 28.83
C THR A 229 6.28 -54.77 30.20
N ARG A 230 7.25 -55.68 30.36
CA ARG A 230 7.54 -56.33 31.66
C ARG A 230 8.01 -55.34 32.71
N SER A 231 8.70 -54.27 32.33
CA SER A 231 9.22 -53.26 33.26
C SER A 231 8.11 -52.38 33.81
N ILE A 232 7.12 -52.00 32.99
CA ILE A 232 5.93 -51.24 33.43
C ILE A 232 5.07 -52.07 34.38
N GLN A 233 4.79 -53.34 34.03
CA GLN A 233 3.99 -54.26 34.86
C GLN A 233 4.59 -54.55 36.24
N LYS A 234 5.91 -54.41 36.40
CA LYS A 234 6.61 -54.60 37.68
C LYS A 234 6.68 -53.33 38.53
N GLY A 235 6.41 -52.15 37.95
CA GLY A 235 6.45 -50.85 38.61
C GLY A 235 5.08 -50.30 39.01
N GLN A 236 3.99 -50.98 38.62
CA GLN A 236 2.62 -50.73 39.07
C GLN A 236 2.28 -51.55 40.33
#